data_AF-A0A257LHG8-F1
#
_entry.id   AF-A0A257LHG8-F1
#
_cell.length_a   1.000
_cell.length_b   1.000
_cell.length_c   1.000
_cell.angle_alpha   90.00
_cell.angle_beta   90.00
_cell.angle_gamma   90.00
#
_symmetry.space_group_name_H-M   'P 1'
#
loop_
_entity.id
_entity.type
_entity.pdbx_description
1 polymer ?
#
loop_
_entity_poly.entity_id
_entity_poly.type
_entity_poly.pdbx_seq_one_letter_code
_entity_poly.pdbx_strand_id
1 'polypeptide(L)'
;MDHLHTQPRFGTPGESYLHAFTPGDDFYQALIDTHRDLSDEQSRLLNARLILLLANHVGDLDVLRQALEAARAGVADAGAPATAGAAA
;
A
#
# COMPACT_ATOMS: atom_id res chain seq x y z
N MET A 1 -20.59 -4.14 -8.78
CA MET A 1 -19.61 -5.10 -8.23
C MET A 1 -18.26 -4.48 -8.46
N ASP A 2 -17.89 -3.51 -7.62
CA ASP A 2 -16.56 -2.92 -7.70
C ASP A 2 -15.58 -3.92 -7.08
N HIS A 3 -14.66 -4.40 -7.92
CA HIS A 3 -13.64 -5.36 -7.54
C HIS A 3 -12.42 -4.60 -7.02
N LEU A 4 -11.79 -5.13 -5.97
CA LEU A 4 -10.51 -4.60 -5.51
C LEU A 4 -9.47 -4.71 -6.63
N HIS A 5 -8.90 -3.57 -7.03
CA HIS A 5 -7.77 -3.53 -7.95
C HIS A 5 -6.46 -3.70 -7.17
N THR A 6 -5.73 -4.78 -7.44
CA THR A 6 -4.43 -5.08 -6.82
C THR A 6 -3.23 -4.70 -7.69
N GLN A 7 -3.47 -4.19 -8.89
CA GLN A 7 -2.43 -3.73 -9.81
C GLN A 7 -2.02 -2.28 -9.51
N PRO A 8 -0.75 -1.90 -9.71
CA PRO A 8 -0.29 -0.53 -9.51
C PRO A 8 -1.01 0.41 -10.49
N ARG A 9 -1.72 1.41 -9.95
CA ARG A 9 -2.48 2.42 -10.72
C ARG A 9 -2.06 3.84 -10.32
N PHE A 10 -0.76 4.04 -10.08
CA PHE A 10 -0.22 5.36 -9.77
C PHE A 10 -0.15 6.22 -11.04
N GLY A 11 -0.69 7.44 -10.97
CA GLY A 11 -0.65 8.42 -12.05
C GLY A 11 -1.66 9.55 -11.85
N THR A 12 -1.34 10.75 -12.35
CA THR A 12 -2.27 11.87 -12.38
C THR A 12 -3.18 11.79 -13.62
N PRO A 13 -4.51 11.88 -13.47
CA PRO A 13 -5.41 11.92 -14.62
C PRO A 13 -5.01 13.05 -15.59
N GLY A 14 -4.73 12.71 -16.85
CA GLY A 14 -4.35 13.68 -17.89
C GLY A 14 -2.84 13.92 -18.07
N GLU A 15 -1.99 13.32 -17.24
CA GLU A 15 -0.54 13.35 -17.44
C GLU A 15 -0.03 12.08 -18.14
N SER A 16 0.83 12.26 -19.14
CA SER A 16 1.55 11.16 -19.79
C SER A 16 2.96 11.08 -19.21
N TYR A 17 3.22 10.08 -18.37
CA TYR A 17 4.55 9.84 -17.84
C TYR A 17 5.40 9.11 -18.90
N LEU A 18 6.55 9.70 -19.24
CA LEU A 18 7.52 9.07 -20.14
C LEU A 18 8.15 7.81 -19.53
N HIS A 19 8.13 7.69 -18.20
CA HIS A 19 8.57 6.52 -17.44
C HIS A 19 7.43 6.04 -16.54
N ALA A 20 6.93 4.82 -16.79
CA ALA A 20 5.74 4.26 -16.12
C ALA A 20 5.88 4.08 -14.59
N PHE A 21 7.09 4.19 -14.05
CA PHE A 21 7.38 3.98 -12.62
C PHE A 21 7.49 5.28 -11.81
N THR A 22 7.71 6.43 -12.47
CA THR A 22 7.92 7.72 -11.79
C THR A 22 6.80 8.12 -10.82
N PRO A 23 5.49 7.97 -11.14
CA PRO A 23 4.42 8.36 -10.21
C PRO A 23 4.38 7.52 -8.93
N GLY A 24 4.76 6.25 -9.03
CA GLY A 24 4.86 5.35 -7.88
C GLY A 24 6.02 5.75 -6.99
N ASP A 25 7.18 6.01 -7.60
CA ASP A 25 8.39 6.44 -6.89
C ASP A 25 8.18 7.79 -6.19
N ASP A 26 7.55 8.76 -6.84
CA ASP A 26 7.24 10.07 -6.27
C ASP A 26 6.32 9.96 -5.05
N PHE A 27 5.30 9.10 -5.11
CA PHE A 27 4.43 8.84 -3.96
C PHE A 27 5.19 8.13 -2.83
N TYR A 28 6.03 7.15 -3.15
CA TYR A 28 6.87 6.48 -2.17
C TYR A 28 7.83 7.45 -1.46
N GLN A 29 8.44 8.36 -2.22
CA GLN A 29 9.30 9.39 -1.66
C GLN A 29 8.52 10.32 -0.74
N ALA A 30 7.33 10.79 -1.16
CA ALA A 30 6.46 11.63 -0.33
C ALA A 30 6.05 10.93 0.97
N LEU A 31 5.77 9.62 0.94
CA LEU A 31 5.51 8.84 2.16
C LEU A 31 6.73 8.86 3.10
N ILE A 32 7.92 8.54 2.58
CA ILE A 32 9.17 8.53 3.37
C ILE A 32 9.41 9.90 4.03
N ASP A 33 9.25 10.97 3.25
CA ASP A 33 9.45 12.33 3.73
C ASP A 33 8.43 12.70 4.83
N THR A 34 7.20 12.20 4.72
CA THR A 34 6.16 12.42 5.74
C THR A 34 6.49 11.72 7.07
N HIS A 35 7.23 10.63 7.03
CA HIS A 35 7.69 9.93 8.23
C HIS A 35 8.94 10.54 8.87
N ARG A 36 9.60 11.50 8.20
CA ARG A 36 10.80 12.14 8.71
C ARG A 36 10.52 12.84 10.04
N ASP A 37 11.47 12.73 10.96
CA ASP A 37 11.42 13.37 12.29
C ASP A 37 10.28 12.87 13.20
N LEU A 38 9.57 11.80 12.83
CA LEU A 38 8.57 11.14 13.67
C LEU A 38 9.20 10.00 14.48
N SER A 39 8.77 9.85 15.73
CA SER A 39 9.01 8.62 16.50
C SER A 39 8.22 7.44 15.91
N ASP A 40 8.59 6.21 16.28
CA ASP A 40 7.91 4.99 15.84
C ASP A 40 6.40 4.99 16.18
N GLU A 41 6.03 5.54 17.34
CA GLU A 41 4.62 5.68 17.73
C GLU A 41 3.88 6.67 16.83
N GLN A 42 4.48 7.84 16.58
CA GLN A 42 3.89 8.84 15.70
C GLN A 42 3.79 8.34 14.26
N SER A 43 4.80 7.61 13.79
CA SER A 43 4.83 6.95 12.49
C SER A 43 3.68 5.94 12.34
N ARG A 44 3.42 5.11 13.36
CA ARG A 44 2.27 4.19 13.39
C ARG A 44 0.94 4.94 13.40
N LEU A 45 0.81 6.01 14.19
CA LEU A 45 -0.40 6.84 14.22
C LEU A 45 -0.66 7.51 12.87
N LEU A 46 0.39 7.99 12.20
CA LEU A 46 0.31 8.56 10.87
C LEU A 46 -0.24 7.56 9.86
N ASN A 47 0.29 6.34 9.87
CA ASN A 47 -0.19 5.26 9.00
C ASN A 47 -1.65 4.91 9.26
N ALA A 48 -2.06 4.79 10.53
CA ALA A 48 -3.46 4.54 10.87
C ALA A 48 -4.38 5.65 10.35
N ARG A 49 -3.97 6.92 10.51
CA ARG A 49 -4.73 8.08 10.00
C ARG A 49 -4.81 8.10 8.48
N LEU A 50 -3.69 7.82 7.80
CA LEU A 50 -3.63 7.77 6.34
C LEU A 50 -4.58 6.69 5.80
N ILE A 51 -4.57 5.49 6.38
CA ILE A 51 -5.47 4.38 6.00
C ILE A 51 -6.94 4.81 6.12
N LEU A 52 -7.32 5.47 7.21
CA LEU A 52 -8.71 5.94 7.41
C LEU A 52 -9.11 7.02 6.41
N LEU A 53 -8.22 7.95 6.08
CA LEU A 53 -8.47 8.98 5.07
C LEU A 53 -8.64 8.37 3.67
N LEU A 54 -7.79 7.41 3.30
CA LEU A 54 -7.91 6.68 2.04
C LEU A 54 -9.19 5.84 2.00
N ALA A 55 -9.55 5.18 3.10
CA ALA A 55 -10.79 4.41 3.19
C ALA A 55 -12.03 5.30 3.00
N ASN A 56 -12.03 6.49 3.60
CA ASN A 56 -13.09 7.47 3.39
C ASN A 56 -13.14 7.98 1.94
N HIS A 57 -11.99 8.13 1.28
CA HIS A 57 -11.93 8.52 -0.13
C HIS A 57 -12.45 7.42 -1.07
N VAL A 58 -12.18 6.14 -0.76
CA VAL A 58 -12.73 5.00 -1.51
C VAL A 58 -14.25 4.89 -1.32
N GLY A 59 -14.75 5.05 -0.10
CA GLY A 59 -16.19 5.13 0.20
C GLY A 59 -17.01 3.84 0.05
N ASP A 60 -16.48 2.83 -0.65
CA ASP A 60 -17.13 1.53 -0.87
C ASP A 60 -16.70 0.49 0.18
N LEU A 61 -17.64 0.07 1.03
CA LEU A 61 -17.41 -0.92 2.08
C LEU A 61 -17.05 -2.32 1.56
N ASP A 62 -17.54 -2.72 0.40
CA ASP A 62 -17.25 -4.05 -0.17
C ASP A 62 -15.84 -4.11 -0.75
N VAL A 63 -15.36 -3.02 -1.35
CA VAL A 63 -13.95 -2.85 -1.75
C VAL A 63 -13.04 -2.85 -0.52
N LEU A 64 -13.42 -2.16 0.54
CA LEU A 64 -12.64 -2.12 1.78
C LEU A 64 -12.55 -3.49 2.47
N ARG A 65 -13.63 -4.27 2.48
CA ARG A 65 -13.62 -5.65 3.01
C ARG A 65 -12.68 -6.55 2.23
N GLN A 66 -12.77 -6.51 0.89
CA GLN A 66 -11.85 -7.25 0.01
C GLN A 66 -10.38 -6.84 0.26
N ALA A 67 -10.12 -5.55 0.47
CA ALA A 67 -8.77 -5.05 0.77
C ALA A 67 -8.22 -5.61 2.09
N LEU A 68 -9.05 -5.67 3.14
CA LEU A 68 -8.66 -6.24 4.44
C LEU A 68 -8.35 -7.74 4.33
N GLU A 69 -9.15 -8.49 3.57
CA GLU A 69 -8.91 -9.92 3.33
C GLU A 69 -7.60 -10.14 2.56
N ALA A 70 -7.38 -9.38 1.49
CA ALA A 70 -6.15 -9.44 0.70
C ALA A 70 -4.91 -9.08 1.53
N ALA A 71 -4.98 -8.02 2.34
CA ALA A 71 -3.89 -7.62 3.23
C ALA A 71 -3.56 -8.72 4.26
N ARG A 72 -4.58 -9.37 4.83
CA ARG A 72 -4.37 -10.46 5.79
C ARG A 72 -3.76 -11.70 5.13
N ALA A 73 -4.16 -12.02 3.90
CA ALA A 73 -3.58 -13.12 3.14
C ALA A 73 -2.09 -12.90 2.83
N GLY A 74 -1.71 -11.68 2.42
CA GLY A 74 -0.30 -11.35 2.12
C GLY A 74 0.64 -11.46 3.33
N VAL A 75 0.16 -11.13 4.53
CA VAL A 75 0.96 -11.31 5.76
C VAL A 75 1.13 -12.78 6.13
N ALA A 76 0.10 -13.61 5.90
CA ALA A 76 0.18 -15.04 6.15
C ALA A 76 1.17 -15.75 5.21
N ASP A 77 1.25 -15.31 3.96
CA ASP A 77 2.21 -15.81 2.96
C ASP A 77 3.65 -15.39 3.29
N ALA A 78 3.86 -14.14 3.73
CA ALA A 78 5.17 -13.66 4.17
C ALA A 78 5.69 -14.33 5.46
N GLY A 79 4.79 -14.97 6.23
CA GLY A 79 5.11 -15.67 7.48
C GLY A 79 5.41 -17.16 7.33
N ALA A 80 5.26 -17.75 6.14
CA ALA A 80 5.70 -19.12 5.89
C ALA A 80 7.24 -19.15 5.94
N PRO A 81 7.88 -20.03 6.73
CA PRO A 81 9.33 -20.13 6.73
C PRO A 81 9.78 -20.46 5.32
N ALA A 82 10.64 -19.62 4.74
CA ALA A 82 11.41 -19.97 3.55
C ALA A 82 12.13 -21.29 3.86
N THR A 83 11.53 -22.41 3.45
CA THR A 83 12.09 -23.74 3.65
C THR A 83 13.39 -23.81 2.87
N ALA A 84 14.49 -23.65 3.59
CA ALA A 84 15.79 -24.27 3.37
C ALA A 84 16.06 -24.75 1.93
N GLY A 85 16.33 -23.80 1.04
CA GLY A 85 17.07 -24.03 -0.20
C GLY A 85 18.57 -23.95 0.07
N ALA A 86 19.07 -24.76 1.00
CA ALA A 86 20.49 -25.00 1.21
C ALA A 86 20.69 -26.50 1.43
N ALA A 87 20.67 -27.25 0.33
CA ALA A 87 21.15 -28.62 0.32
C ALA A 87 21.69 -28.96 -1.08
N ALA A 88 22.99 -29.26 -1.10
CA ALA A 88 23.80 -29.96 -2.11
C ALA A 88 24.18 -29.21 -3.39
#